data_AF-A0A9D9PWB2-F1
#
_entry.id   AF-A0A9D9PWB2-F1
#
_cell.length_a   1.000
_cell.length_b   1.000
_cell.length_c   1.000
_cell.angle_alpha   90.00
_cell.angle_beta   90.00
_cell.angle_gamma   90.00
#
_symmetry.space_group_name_H-M   'P 1'
#
loop_
_entity.id
_entity.type
_entity.pdbx_description
1 polymer ?
#
loop_
_entity_poly.entity_id
_entity_poly.type
_entity_poly.pdbx_seq_one_letter_code
_entity_poly.pdbx_strand_id
1 'polypeptide(L)'
;MYPDNSIIVGLIDGDGNLISYQSYNDFQYGSRSLDIIVPTRGRQCVTILQDDIGVIRYEDNRFVLKQILYSTPEVVTMQLLGKVAEVVLVRRCHEKPDLNKKLFEIARRRKAHLSTAAQFTAIGTGLKPTQQYHPKRYNPSDTQRDIIWVDNEDRPALMNGGNRQSAIEAGLQVKVSGLGTNYVVRDLIENRYEVPIIYFSIKDDYQQIIERVIDNSLFYDPEIDEYRFMRPSEDFIDIRSIDFEPYEELKDYYPMIYSVVSGNMELSELIEKAYRLGNPILQNTVMLTALRDSNATAIIQD
;
A
#
# COMPACT_ATOMS: atom_id res chain seq x y z
N MET A 1 -41.26 12.95 -18.60
CA MET A 1 -39.86 13.41 -18.51
C MET A 1 -39.41 13.01 -17.12
N TYR A 2 -38.63 11.94 -16.99
CA TYR A 2 -38.06 11.58 -15.68
C TYR A 2 -37.08 12.68 -15.28
N PRO A 3 -37.01 13.07 -14.00
CA PRO A 3 -36.00 14.03 -13.57
C PRO A 3 -34.62 13.44 -13.85
N ASP A 4 -33.77 14.23 -14.50
CA ASP A 4 -32.40 13.87 -14.86
C ASP A 4 -31.55 13.94 -13.59
N ASN A 5 -31.73 12.93 -12.73
CA ASN A 5 -31.06 12.85 -11.44
C ASN A 5 -29.60 12.42 -11.66
N SER A 6 -28.66 13.25 -11.25
CA SER A 6 -27.23 12.93 -11.23
C SER A 6 -26.72 12.82 -9.79
N ILE A 7 -25.87 11.83 -9.54
CA ILE A 7 -25.17 11.66 -8.26
C ILE A 7 -23.78 12.25 -8.42
N ILE A 8 -23.37 13.06 -7.44
CA ILE A 8 -22.05 13.68 -7.38
C ILE A 8 -21.32 13.27 -6.10
N VAL A 9 -19.99 13.31 -6.17
CA VAL A 9 -19.12 13.40 -5.00
C VAL A 9 -18.73 14.86 -4.86
N GLY A 10 -19.01 15.47 -3.71
CA GLY A 10 -18.78 16.89 -3.45
C GLY A 10 -17.89 17.12 -2.25
N LEU A 11 -17.01 18.11 -2.35
CA LEU A 11 -16.28 18.68 -1.22
C LEU A 11 -17.05 19.91 -0.73
N ILE A 12 -17.40 19.92 0.54
CA ILE A 12 -18.07 21.04 1.20
C ILE A 12 -17.13 21.75 2.17
N ASP A 13 -17.25 23.07 2.31
CA ASP A 13 -16.55 23.84 3.32
C ASP A 13 -17.26 23.77 4.70
N GLY A 14 -16.68 24.44 5.71
CA GLY A 14 -17.25 24.48 7.05
C GLY A 14 -18.60 25.19 7.17
N ASP A 15 -18.96 25.99 6.16
CA ASP A 15 -20.25 26.71 6.07
C ASP A 15 -21.30 25.92 5.27
N GLY A 16 -20.93 24.74 4.74
CA GLY A 16 -21.79 23.86 3.97
C GLY A 16 -21.87 24.21 2.48
N ASN A 17 -21.03 25.10 1.97
CA ASN A 17 -20.99 25.44 0.54
C ASN A 17 -20.23 24.36 -0.24
N LEU A 18 -20.76 23.97 -1.40
CA LEU A 18 -20.08 23.06 -2.33
C LEU A 18 -18.93 23.80 -3.02
N ILE A 19 -17.69 23.40 -2.74
CA ILE A 19 -16.48 24.04 -3.27
C ILE A 19 -15.84 23.29 -4.43
N SER A 20 -16.09 21.98 -4.55
CA SER A 20 -15.68 21.17 -5.70
C SER A 20 -16.60 19.96 -5.83
N TYR A 21 -16.83 19.47 -7.04
CA TYR A 21 -17.61 18.27 -7.27
C TYR A 21 -17.15 17.51 -8.52
N GLN A 22 -17.45 16.21 -8.53
CA GLN A 22 -17.29 15.33 -9.67
C GLN A 22 -18.52 14.42 -9.77
N SER A 23 -18.88 13.97 -10.97
CA SER A 23 -19.92 12.94 -11.10
C SER A 23 -19.49 11.67 -10.35
N TYR A 24 -20.43 10.97 -9.72
CA TYR A 24 -20.12 9.74 -8.99
C TYR A 24 -19.49 8.67 -9.89
N ASN A 25 -20.01 8.54 -11.12
CA ASN A 25 -19.48 7.56 -12.08
C ASN A 25 -18.02 7.88 -12.46
N ASP A 26 -17.69 9.15 -12.72
CA ASP A 26 -16.32 9.53 -13.06
C ASP A 26 -15.39 9.44 -11.85
N PHE A 27 -15.89 9.71 -10.63
CA PHE A 27 -15.12 9.53 -9.40
C PHE A 27 -14.86 8.04 -9.11
N GLN A 28 -15.81 7.17 -9.41
CA GLN A 28 -15.70 5.74 -9.12
C GLN A 28 -14.88 4.99 -10.18
N TYR A 29 -15.08 5.29 -11.46
CA TYR A 29 -14.50 4.52 -12.57
C TYR A 29 -13.47 5.30 -13.41
N GLY A 30 -13.41 6.62 -13.24
CA GLY A 30 -12.45 7.51 -13.89
C GLY A 30 -11.31 7.93 -12.96
N SER A 31 -10.68 9.06 -13.29
CA SER A 31 -9.67 9.70 -12.45
C SER A 31 -10.33 10.57 -11.39
N ARG A 32 -10.09 10.29 -10.11
CA ARG A 32 -10.63 11.09 -9.00
C ARG A 32 -10.08 12.51 -9.04
N SER A 33 -10.96 13.49 -8.81
CA SER A 33 -10.61 14.90 -8.82
C SER A 33 -9.59 15.24 -7.73
N LEU A 34 -8.47 15.84 -8.12
CA LEU A 34 -7.44 16.34 -7.22
C LEU A 34 -7.99 17.42 -6.27
N ASP A 35 -8.97 18.19 -6.73
CA ASP A 35 -9.62 19.24 -5.92
C ASP A 35 -10.48 18.67 -4.78
N ILE A 36 -10.83 17.38 -4.83
CA ILE A 36 -11.57 16.68 -3.77
C ILE A 36 -10.60 15.90 -2.87
N ILE A 37 -9.69 15.13 -3.47
CA ILE A 37 -8.86 14.17 -2.72
C ILE A 37 -7.63 14.80 -2.06
N VAL A 38 -7.03 15.87 -2.62
CA VAL A 38 -5.89 16.52 -1.97
C VAL A 38 -6.31 17.16 -0.64
N PRO A 39 -7.43 17.93 -0.58
CA PRO A 39 -8.00 18.39 0.69
C PRO A 39 -8.26 17.33 1.75
N THR A 40 -8.73 16.15 1.34
CA THR A 40 -9.25 15.14 2.27
C THR A 40 -8.21 14.08 2.66
N ARG A 41 -7.27 13.76 1.76
CA ARG A 41 -6.30 12.67 1.92
C ARG A 41 -4.84 13.09 1.67
N GLY A 42 -4.60 14.29 1.13
CA GLY A 42 -3.27 14.74 0.74
C GLY A 42 -2.27 14.73 1.90
N ARG A 43 -2.68 15.14 3.11
CA ARG A 43 -1.80 15.13 4.29
C ARG A 43 -1.30 13.72 4.61
N GLN A 44 -2.20 12.74 4.59
CA GLN A 44 -1.88 11.36 4.88
C GLN A 44 -0.98 10.76 3.78
N CYS A 45 -1.27 11.07 2.51
CA CYS A 45 -0.43 10.69 1.38
C CYS A 45 1.01 11.19 1.54
N VAL A 46 1.18 12.49 1.82
CA VAL A 46 2.50 13.10 2.03
C VAL A 46 3.23 12.46 3.23
N THR A 47 2.51 12.25 4.34
CA THR A 47 3.08 11.62 5.54
C THR A 47 3.63 10.22 5.20
N ILE A 48 2.85 9.40 4.48
CA ILE A 48 3.30 8.06 4.05
C ILE A 48 4.55 8.14 3.18
N LEU A 49 4.56 9.02 2.17
CA LEU A 49 5.69 9.17 1.26
C LEU A 49 6.97 9.65 1.99
N GLN A 50 6.82 10.46 3.03
CA GLN A 50 7.93 11.02 3.79
C GLN A 50 8.44 10.09 4.90
N ASP A 51 7.54 9.70 5.81
CA ASP A 51 7.88 9.11 7.09
C ASP A 51 7.95 7.58 7.00
N ASP A 52 7.03 6.96 6.26
CA ASP A 52 6.95 5.49 6.16
C ASP A 52 7.83 4.94 5.03
N ILE A 53 7.84 5.62 3.88
CA ILE A 53 8.56 5.17 2.68
C ILE A 53 9.92 5.89 2.56
N GLY A 54 9.99 7.19 2.88
CA GLY A 54 11.24 7.94 2.79
C GLY A 54 11.68 8.31 1.38
N VAL A 55 10.71 8.54 0.48
CA VAL A 55 10.98 8.89 -0.93
C VAL A 55 11.02 10.38 -1.19
N ILE A 56 10.55 11.22 -0.26
CA ILE A 56 10.65 12.68 -0.38
C ILE A 56 12.03 13.13 0.10
N ARG A 57 12.72 13.92 -0.73
CA ARG A 57 14.00 14.56 -0.41
C ARG A 57 13.93 16.07 -0.62
N TYR A 58 14.82 16.80 0.03
CA TYR A 58 15.04 18.21 -0.24
C TYR A 58 16.40 18.39 -0.95
N GLU A 59 16.34 18.67 -2.24
CA GLU A 59 17.48 18.83 -3.15
C GLU A 59 17.28 20.14 -3.95
N ASP A 60 18.35 20.91 -4.19
CA ASP A 60 18.31 22.19 -4.94
C ASP A 60 17.22 23.18 -4.49
N ASN A 61 17.03 23.31 -3.17
CA ASN A 61 15.99 24.13 -2.53
C ASN A 61 14.54 23.74 -2.88
N ARG A 62 14.32 22.50 -3.35
CA ARG A 62 12.99 21.99 -3.74
C ARG A 62 12.76 20.59 -3.18
N PHE A 63 11.48 20.25 -2.99
CA PHE A 63 11.09 18.88 -2.66
C PHE A 63 11.06 18.03 -3.93
N VAL A 64 11.75 16.90 -3.92
CA VAL A 64 11.80 15.96 -5.04
C VAL A 64 11.47 14.55 -4.55
N LEU A 65 10.83 13.76 -5.41
CA LEU A 65 10.74 12.32 -5.21
C LEU A 65 12.08 11.70 -5.63
N LYS A 66 12.65 10.83 -4.78
CA LYS A 66 13.79 10.01 -5.14
C LYS A 66 13.38 9.10 -6.30
N GLN A 67 13.69 9.53 -7.53
CA GLN A 67 13.25 8.83 -8.72
C GLN A 67 13.95 7.50 -8.88
N ILE A 68 13.19 6.51 -9.34
CA ILE A 68 13.76 5.34 -10.02
C ILE A 68 14.12 5.84 -11.42
N LEU A 69 15.39 6.20 -11.60
CA LEU A 69 15.93 6.58 -12.90
C LEU A 69 15.60 5.43 -13.89
N TYR A 70 15.13 5.77 -15.10
CA TYR A 70 14.86 4.84 -16.22
C TYR A 70 13.49 4.11 -16.29
N SER A 71 12.40 4.66 -15.74
CA SER A 71 11.04 4.08 -15.87
C SER A 71 9.99 5.10 -16.31
N THR A 72 8.89 4.64 -16.92
CA THR A 72 7.76 5.52 -17.30
C THR A 72 6.98 5.96 -16.05
N PRO A 73 6.25 7.09 -16.09
CA PRO A 73 5.46 7.56 -14.96
C PRO A 73 4.47 6.52 -14.42
N GLU A 74 3.87 5.72 -15.30
CA GLU A 74 2.95 4.64 -14.92
C GLU A 74 3.65 3.57 -14.07
N VAL A 75 4.85 3.15 -14.48
CA VAL A 75 5.63 2.13 -13.77
C VAL A 75 6.06 2.64 -12.40
N VAL A 76 6.60 3.87 -12.34
CA VAL A 76 7.04 4.49 -11.09
C VAL A 76 5.86 4.69 -10.14
N THR A 77 4.71 5.12 -10.67
CA THR A 77 3.48 5.28 -9.87
C THR A 77 2.99 3.96 -9.28
N MET A 78 2.97 2.88 -10.07
CA MET A 78 2.54 1.57 -9.57
C MET A 78 3.52 1.01 -8.53
N GLN A 79 4.82 1.22 -8.71
CA GLN A 79 5.84 0.82 -7.72
C GLN A 79 5.66 1.58 -6.39
N LEU A 80 5.46 2.90 -6.45
CA LEU A 80 5.18 3.70 -5.26
C LEU A 80 3.87 3.30 -4.61
N LEU A 81 2.81 3.06 -5.38
CA LEU A 81 1.53 2.60 -4.85
C LEU A 81 1.64 1.24 -4.18
N GLY A 82 2.49 0.34 -4.68
CA GLY A 82 2.81 -0.92 -4.01
C GLY A 82 3.28 -0.69 -2.58
N LYS A 83 4.28 0.18 -2.40
CA LYS A 83 4.81 0.56 -1.08
C LYS A 83 3.78 1.30 -0.22
N VAL A 84 2.97 2.18 -0.81
CA VAL A 84 1.87 2.85 -0.09
C VAL A 84 0.83 1.84 0.39
N ALA A 85 0.49 0.83 -0.42
CA ALA A 85 -0.44 -0.22 -0.04
C ALA A 85 0.08 -1.06 1.14
N GLU A 86 1.38 -1.34 1.19
CA GLU A 86 2.03 -1.99 2.33
C GLU A 86 1.83 -1.17 3.62
N VAL A 87 2.12 0.13 3.57
CA VAL A 87 1.95 1.05 4.70
C VAL A 87 0.49 1.11 5.15
N VAL A 88 -0.45 1.24 4.20
CA VAL A 88 -1.88 1.28 4.48
C VAL A 88 -2.33 0.00 5.20
N LEU A 89 -1.91 -1.19 4.73
CA LEU A 89 -2.27 -2.45 5.39
C LEU A 89 -1.68 -2.58 6.79
N VAL A 90 -0.38 -2.26 6.97
CA VAL A 90 0.28 -2.31 8.28
C VAL A 90 -0.43 -1.38 9.26
N ARG A 91 -0.70 -0.14 8.87
CA ARG A 91 -1.41 0.85 9.69
C ARG A 91 -2.80 0.34 10.09
N ARG A 92 -3.56 -0.22 9.14
CA ARG A 92 -4.90 -0.75 9.43
C ARG A 92 -4.88 -1.99 10.31
N CYS A 93 -3.86 -2.85 10.22
CA CYS A 93 -3.67 -3.95 11.18
C CYS A 93 -3.50 -3.41 12.61
N HIS A 94 -2.77 -2.30 12.79
CA HIS A 94 -2.62 -1.67 14.10
C HIS A 94 -3.93 -1.03 14.60
N GLU A 95 -4.70 -0.43 13.71
CA GLU A 95 -5.97 0.24 14.06
C GLU A 95 -7.13 -0.75 14.31
N LYS A 96 -7.11 -1.92 13.64
CA LYS A 96 -8.24 -2.86 13.61
C LYS A 96 -7.80 -4.29 13.98
N PRO A 97 -7.99 -4.72 15.24
CA PRO A 97 -7.62 -6.05 15.70
C PRO A 97 -8.23 -7.21 14.89
N ASP A 98 -9.47 -7.07 14.43
CA ASP A 98 -10.13 -8.10 13.61
C ASP A 98 -9.50 -8.22 12.21
N LEU A 99 -9.09 -7.10 11.61
CA LEU A 99 -8.36 -7.11 10.34
C LEU A 99 -6.98 -7.72 10.52
N ASN A 100 -6.26 -7.33 11.59
CA ASN A 100 -4.97 -7.93 11.93
C ASN A 100 -5.09 -9.44 12.05
N LYS A 101 -6.08 -9.94 12.79
CA LYS A 101 -6.36 -11.36 12.91
C LYS A 101 -6.64 -12.01 11.55
N LYS A 102 -7.49 -11.42 10.71
CA LYS A 102 -7.85 -11.99 9.41
C LYS A 102 -6.64 -12.10 8.47
N LEU A 103 -5.83 -11.04 8.38
CA LEU A 103 -4.61 -11.05 7.57
C LEU A 103 -3.53 -11.96 8.15
N PHE A 104 -3.40 -12.04 9.49
CA PHE A 104 -2.53 -12.98 10.18
C PHE A 104 -2.90 -14.44 9.88
N GLU A 105 -4.19 -14.78 9.89
CA GLU A 105 -4.67 -16.13 9.54
C GLU A 105 -4.32 -16.51 8.10
N ILE A 106 -4.46 -15.55 7.16
CA ILE A 106 -4.09 -15.75 5.75
C ILE A 106 -2.58 -15.97 5.66
N ALA A 107 -1.78 -15.07 6.24
CA ALA A 107 -0.31 -15.17 6.23
C ALA A 107 0.19 -16.49 6.81
N ARG A 108 -0.46 -17.00 7.86
CA ARG A 108 -0.12 -18.27 8.50
C ARG A 108 -0.71 -19.50 7.81
N ARG A 109 -1.66 -19.32 6.89
CA ARG A 109 -2.54 -20.37 6.35
C ARG A 109 -3.21 -21.20 7.43
N ARG A 110 -3.60 -20.56 8.55
CA ARG A 110 -4.18 -21.24 9.70
C ARG A 110 -5.08 -20.31 10.50
N LYS A 111 -6.22 -20.84 10.95
CA LYS A 111 -7.11 -20.13 11.88
C LYS A 111 -6.44 -19.86 13.22
N ALA A 112 -6.75 -18.70 13.78
CA ALA A 112 -6.21 -18.24 15.05
C ALA A 112 -7.33 -17.64 15.90
N HIS A 113 -7.20 -17.74 17.23
CA HIS A 113 -8.02 -16.93 18.12
C HIS A 113 -7.54 -15.48 18.09
N LEU A 114 -8.44 -14.53 18.39
CA LEU A 114 -8.09 -13.11 18.45
C LEU A 114 -6.95 -12.86 19.46
N SER A 115 -6.98 -13.56 20.61
CA SER A 115 -5.93 -13.47 21.63
C SER A 115 -4.55 -13.93 21.14
N THR A 116 -4.50 -14.92 20.23
CA THR A 116 -3.25 -15.36 19.61
C THR A 116 -2.75 -14.33 18.62
N ALA A 117 -3.62 -13.85 17.72
CA ALA A 117 -3.23 -12.85 16.73
C ALA A 117 -2.78 -11.53 17.37
N ALA A 118 -3.40 -11.14 18.50
CA ALA A 118 -3.04 -9.94 19.24
C ALA A 118 -1.63 -9.97 19.87
N GLN A 119 -0.98 -11.14 19.92
CA GLN A 119 0.42 -11.25 20.36
C GLN A 119 1.42 -10.89 19.25
N PHE A 120 0.94 -10.70 18.03
CA PHE A 120 1.75 -10.41 16.86
C PHE A 120 1.37 -9.07 16.23
N THR A 121 2.40 -8.31 15.89
CA THR A 121 2.32 -6.99 15.25
C THR A 121 2.71 -7.12 13.79
N ALA A 122 1.91 -6.57 12.88
CA ALA A 122 2.23 -6.53 11.46
C ALA A 122 3.29 -5.45 11.19
N ILE A 123 4.34 -5.78 10.44
CA ILE A 123 5.39 -4.83 10.04
C ILE A 123 5.71 -4.99 8.56
N GLY A 124 6.02 -3.88 7.88
CA GLY A 124 6.42 -3.91 6.47
C GLY A 124 7.93 -4.05 6.33
N THR A 125 8.43 -5.12 5.72
CA THR A 125 9.85 -5.49 5.69
C THR A 125 10.75 -4.43 5.03
N GLY A 126 10.21 -3.65 4.09
CA GLY A 126 10.92 -2.59 3.38
C GLY A 126 10.67 -1.16 3.87
N LEU A 127 9.93 -0.96 4.98
CA LEU A 127 9.51 0.37 5.45
C LEU A 127 10.47 1.01 6.46
N LYS A 128 10.53 2.35 6.50
CA LYS A 128 11.36 3.12 7.47
C LYS A 128 11.03 2.79 8.94
N PRO A 129 9.76 2.67 9.37
CA PRO A 129 9.45 2.26 10.74
C PRO A 129 10.08 0.91 11.11
N THR A 130 10.09 -0.06 10.19
CA THR A 130 10.74 -1.35 10.42
C THR A 130 12.25 -1.20 10.55
N GLN A 131 12.89 -0.37 9.72
CA GLN A 131 14.32 -0.05 9.86
C GLN A 131 14.65 0.52 11.25
N GLN A 132 13.77 1.37 11.79
CA GLN A 132 13.98 2.04 13.06
C GLN A 132 13.69 1.15 14.27
N TYR A 133 12.56 0.44 14.27
CA TYR A 133 12.05 -0.26 15.46
C TYR A 133 12.29 -1.77 15.43
N HIS A 134 12.46 -2.35 14.23
CA HIS A 134 12.69 -3.79 14.03
C HIS A 134 13.87 -4.02 13.06
N PRO A 135 15.07 -3.47 13.32
CA PRO A 135 16.17 -3.43 12.35
C PRO A 135 16.63 -4.82 11.87
N LYS A 136 16.45 -5.86 12.69
CA LYS A 136 16.75 -7.26 12.32
C LYS A 136 15.77 -7.84 11.28
N ARG A 137 14.61 -7.20 11.10
CA ARG A 137 13.53 -7.59 10.18
C ARG A 137 13.43 -6.66 8.98
N TYR A 138 14.20 -5.56 8.97
CA TYR A 138 14.28 -4.68 7.83
C TYR A 138 15.07 -5.35 6.70
N ASN A 139 14.36 -5.66 5.62
CA ASN A 139 14.93 -6.23 4.41
C ASN A 139 14.21 -5.66 3.18
N PRO A 140 14.60 -4.46 2.70
CA PRO A 140 14.01 -3.85 1.51
C PRO A 140 14.34 -4.62 0.22
N SER A 141 15.24 -5.61 0.28
CA SER A 141 15.58 -6.51 -0.82
C SER A 141 14.83 -7.84 -0.76
N ASP A 142 14.02 -8.08 0.27
CA ASP A 142 13.09 -9.19 0.29
C ASP A 142 12.03 -8.95 -0.79
N THR A 143 11.99 -9.86 -1.76
CA THR A 143 11.01 -9.81 -2.85
C THR A 143 9.88 -10.80 -2.65
N GLN A 144 9.88 -11.56 -1.56
CA GLN A 144 8.89 -12.58 -1.23
C GLN A 144 7.83 -12.06 -0.27
N ARG A 145 8.22 -11.22 0.70
CA ARG A 145 7.33 -10.74 1.77
C ARG A 145 7.44 -9.26 1.92
N ASP A 146 6.35 -8.57 1.67
CA ASP A 146 6.25 -7.15 1.97
C ASP A 146 5.81 -6.91 3.42
N ILE A 147 4.96 -7.78 3.97
CA ILE A 147 4.44 -7.68 5.34
C ILE A 147 4.67 -9.00 6.07
N ILE A 148 5.16 -8.92 7.32
CA ILE A 148 5.28 -10.07 8.23
C ILE A 148 4.68 -9.74 9.59
N TRP A 149 4.49 -10.77 10.42
CA TRP A 149 4.00 -10.63 11.79
C TRP A 149 5.08 -11.03 12.78
N VAL A 150 5.38 -10.16 13.74
CA VAL A 150 6.40 -10.41 14.77
C VAL A 150 5.81 -10.30 16.17
N ASP A 151 6.32 -11.10 17.11
CA ASP A 151 5.99 -10.98 18.53
C ASP A 151 6.82 -9.88 19.22
N ASN A 152 6.62 -9.71 20.52
CA ASN A 152 7.33 -8.70 21.33
C ASN A 152 8.86 -8.91 21.42
N GLU A 153 9.38 -10.05 20.95
CA GLU A 153 10.81 -10.38 20.92
C GLU A 153 11.38 -10.32 19.48
N ASP A 154 10.66 -9.72 18.53
CA ASP A 154 10.98 -9.71 17.09
C ASP A 154 11.06 -11.11 16.46
N ARG A 155 10.37 -12.10 17.04
CA ARG A 155 10.28 -13.44 16.44
C ARG A 155 9.12 -13.48 15.46
N PRO A 156 9.34 -13.98 14.23
CA PRO A 156 8.34 -13.99 13.19
C PRO A 156 7.34 -15.10 13.49
N ALA A 157 6.08 -14.85 13.16
CA ALA A 157 5.10 -15.91 13.05
C ALA A 157 5.51 -16.89 11.95
N LEU A 158 5.12 -18.15 12.11
CA LEU A 158 5.44 -19.22 11.16
C LEU A 158 4.17 -19.70 10.45
N MET A 159 4.32 -20.02 9.17
CA MET A 159 3.28 -20.68 8.38
C MET A 159 3.00 -22.08 8.92
N ASN A 160 1.76 -22.54 8.80
CA ASN A 160 1.41 -23.92 9.10
C ASN A 160 2.11 -24.89 8.13
N GLY A 161 2.47 -26.08 8.60
CA GLY A 161 3.07 -27.13 7.74
C GLY A 161 4.59 -27.06 7.54
N GLY A 162 5.29 -26.03 8.04
CA GLY A 162 6.75 -25.99 7.96
C GLY A 162 7.40 -27.20 8.65
N ASN A 163 8.15 -28.02 7.91
CA ASN A 163 8.96 -29.11 8.47
C ASN A 163 9.95 -28.54 9.51
N ARG A 164 10.22 -29.32 10.58
CA ARG A 164 11.01 -28.92 11.77
C ARG A 164 12.42 -28.35 11.48
N GLN A 165 12.93 -28.44 10.25
CA GLN A 165 14.26 -27.97 9.86
C GLN A 165 14.26 -26.65 9.06
N SER A 166 13.10 -26.18 8.55
CA SER A 166 13.01 -24.93 7.78
C SER A 166 11.60 -24.35 7.87
N ALA A 167 11.25 -23.77 9.02
CA ALA A 167 9.94 -23.14 9.18
C ALA A 167 9.87 -21.86 8.34
N ILE A 168 8.88 -21.78 7.44
CA ILE A 168 8.66 -20.63 6.57
C ILE A 168 8.04 -19.50 7.40
N GLU A 169 8.63 -18.30 7.34
CA GLU A 169 8.08 -17.11 8.00
C GLU A 169 6.73 -16.75 7.35
N ALA A 170 5.71 -16.56 8.19
CA ALA A 170 4.40 -16.11 7.76
C ALA A 170 4.46 -14.65 7.32
N GLY A 171 3.97 -14.40 6.11
CA GLY A 171 3.93 -13.07 5.54
C GLY A 171 2.91 -12.95 4.43
N LEU A 172 2.86 -11.77 3.83
CA LEU A 172 2.07 -11.46 2.66
C LEU A 172 2.94 -10.72 1.65
N GLN A 173 2.70 -11.00 0.38
CA GLN A 173 3.11 -10.13 -0.72
C GLN A 173 1.96 -9.17 -1.03
N VAL A 174 2.28 -7.91 -1.32
CA VAL A 174 1.31 -6.90 -1.75
C VAL A 174 1.52 -6.60 -3.23
N LYS A 175 0.42 -6.52 -3.98
CA LYS A 175 0.44 -6.15 -5.40
C LYS A 175 -0.64 -5.13 -5.69
N VAL A 176 -0.26 -4.11 -6.45
CA VAL A 176 -1.16 -3.06 -6.94
C VAL A 176 -1.01 -2.99 -8.44
N SER A 177 -2.13 -2.99 -9.18
CA SER A 177 -2.08 -2.81 -10.63
C SER A 177 -3.41 -2.29 -11.18
N GLY A 178 -3.32 -1.60 -12.31
CA GLY A 178 -4.45 -1.32 -13.20
C GLY A 178 -4.45 -2.14 -14.49
N LEU A 179 -3.42 -2.97 -14.71
CA LEU A 179 -3.26 -3.86 -15.87
C LEU A 179 -2.56 -5.16 -15.43
N GLY A 180 -3.06 -5.78 -14.37
CA GLY A 180 -2.46 -6.97 -13.73
C GLY A 180 -2.39 -8.19 -14.66
N THR A 181 -3.19 -8.21 -15.72
CA THR A 181 -3.09 -9.22 -16.79
C THR A 181 -1.71 -9.28 -17.47
N ASN A 182 -0.95 -8.18 -17.47
CA ASN A 182 0.36 -8.11 -18.12
C ASN A 182 1.53 -8.53 -17.21
N TYR A 183 1.36 -8.48 -15.89
CA TYR A 183 2.47 -8.64 -14.94
C TYR A 183 2.16 -9.63 -13.80
N VAL A 184 0.97 -9.56 -13.22
CA VAL A 184 0.56 -10.39 -12.08
C VAL A 184 0.24 -11.82 -12.52
N VAL A 185 -0.37 -11.99 -13.70
CA VAL A 185 -0.67 -13.32 -14.27
C VAL A 185 0.60 -14.17 -14.38
N ARG A 186 1.70 -13.57 -14.88
CA ARG A 186 2.98 -14.27 -15.00
C ARG A 186 3.54 -14.67 -13.63
N ASP A 187 3.58 -13.72 -12.71
CA ASP A 187 4.02 -13.96 -11.32
C ASP A 187 3.24 -15.11 -10.65
N LEU A 188 1.94 -15.22 -10.90
CA LEU A 188 1.07 -16.28 -10.39
C LEU A 188 1.31 -17.65 -11.07
N ILE A 189 1.48 -17.68 -12.39
CA ILE A 189 1.74 -18.92 -13.14
C ILE A 189 3.13 -19.47 -12.80
N GLU A 190 4.13 -18.60 -12.66
CA GLU A 190 5.51 -18.98 -12.32
C GLU A 190 5.70 -19.27 -10.81
N ASN A 191 4.63 -19.20 -10.01
CA ASN A 191 4.65 -19.39 -8.55
C ASN A 191 5.79 -18.59 -7.88
N ARG A 192 5.90 -17.31 -8.22
CA ARG A 192 7.02 -16.46 -7.82
C ARG A 192 7.12 -16.24 -6.30
N TYR A 193 5.98 -16.31 -5.61
CA TYR A 193 5.88 -15.99 -4.19
C TYR A 193 5.51 -17.23 -3.38
N GLU A 194 6.22 -17.46 -2.29
CA GLU A 194 5.93 -18.56 -1.36
C GLU A 194 4.80 -18.24 -0.36
N VAL A 195 4.38 -16.97 -0.30
CA VAL A 195 3.33 -16.47 0.60
C VAL A 195 2.09 -16.00 -0.18
N PRO A 196 0.92 -15.91 0.48
CA PRO A 196 -0.26 -15.33 -0.14
C PRO A 196 -0.07 -13.88 -0.59
N ILE A 197 -0.78 -13.50 -1.65
CA ILE A 197 -0.72 -12.18 -2.26
C ILE A 197 -2.02 -11.43 -2.00
N ILE A 198 -1.92 -10.24 -1.40
CA ILE A 198 -3.01 -9.28 -1.32
C ILE A 198 -2.94 -8.36 -2.55
N TYR A 199 -4.04 -8.33 -3.30
CA TYR A 199 -4.14 -7.59 -4.54
C TYR A 199 -5.07 -6.39 -4.44
N PHE A 200 -4.57 -5.23 -4.88
CA PHE A 200 -5.31 -4.00 -5.06
C PHE A 200 -5.55 -3.77 -6.55
N SER A 201 -6.80 -4.01 -6.97
CA SER A 201 -7.23 -3.94 -8.36
C SER A 201 -7.70 -2.53 -8.73
N ILE A 202 -6.77 -1.59 -8.95
CA ILE A 202 -7.09 -0.16 -9.16
C ILE A 202 -8.05 0.05 -10.34
N LYS A 203 -8.04 -0.83 -11.35
CA LYS A 203 -8.95 -0.81 -12.51
C LYS A 203 -9.87 -2.03 -12.60
N ASP A 204 -10.18 -2.66 -11.47
CA ASP A 204 -11.18 -3.74 -11.38
C ASP A 204 -10.91 -4.97 -12.28
N ASP A 205 -9.64 -5.29 -12.48
CA ASP A 205 -9.13 -6.41 -13.28
C ASP A 205 -8.95 -7.75 -12.53
N TYR A 206 -9.25 -7.82 -11.23
CA TYR A 206 -9.06 -9.06 -10.44
C TYR A 206 -9.74 -10.28 -11.05
N GLN A 207 -11.02 -10.16 -11.45
CA GLN A 207 -11.77 -11.28 -12.05
C GLN A 207 -11.12 -11.77 -13.35
N GLN A 208 -10.65 -10.85 -14.19
CA GLN A 208 -9.98 -11.19 -15.45
C GLN A 208 -8.65 -11.92 -15.22
N ILE A 209 -7.96 -11.63 -14.10
CA ILE A 209 -6.74 -12.35 -13.70
C ILE A 209 -7.10 -13.77 -13.28
N ILE A 210 -8.08 -13.93 -12.38
CA ILE A 210 -8.54 -15.24 -11.88
C ILE A 210 -8.91 -16.18 -13.03
N GLU A 211 -9.71 -15.71 -13.99
CA GLU A 211 -10.15 -16.48 -15.15
C GLU A 211 -8.99 -17.02 -16.01
N ARG A 212 -7.83 -16.36 -15.98
CA ARG A 212 -6.64 -16.80 -16.73
C ARG A 212 -5.78 -17.81 -15.98
N VAL A 213 -5.77 -17.74 -14.64
CA VAL A 213 -4.77 -18.44 -13.82
C VAL A 213 -5.33 -19.61 -13.01
N ILE A 214 -6.65 -19.68 -12.79
CA ILE A 214 -7.24 -20.64 -11.85
C ILE A 214 -6.91 -22.11 -12.20
N ASP A 215 -6.82 -22.43 -13.49
CA ASP A 215 -6.51 -23.79 -13.97
C ASP A 215 -5.01 -24.00 -14.27
N ASN A 216 -4.18 -22.96 -14.17
CA ASN A 216 -2.79 -22.97 -14.64
C ASN A 216 -1.76 -22.53 -13.60
N SER A 217 -2.20 -22.04 -12.44
CA SER A 217 -1.33 -21.58 -11.35
C SER A 217 -1.28 -22.62 -10.24
N LEU A 218 -0.06 -23.05 -9.93
CA LEU A 218 0.23 -23.98 -8.84
C LEU A 218 0.87 -23.22 -7.68
N PHE A 219 0.41 -23.50 -6.46
CA PHE A 219 0.98 -23.00 -5.23
C PHE A 219 1.51 -24.17 -4.39
N TYR A 220 2.70 -24.00 -3.83
CA TYR A 220 3.20 -24.93 -2.83
C TYR A 220 2.36 -24.82 -1.56
N ASP A 221 1.93 -25.97 -1.03
CA ASP A 221 1.19 -26.08 0.21
C ASP A 221 2.04 -26.81 1.25
N PRO A 222 2.64 -26.09 2.21
CA PRO A 222 3.50 -26.68 3.21
C PRO A 222 2.78 -27.70 4.10
N GLU A 223 1.45 -27.64 4.21
CA GLU A 223 0.70 -28.58 5.05
C GLU A 223 0.68 -30.01 4.49
N ILE A 224 0.67 -30.14 3.16
CA ILE A 224 0.66 -31.42 2.45
C ILE A 224 2.00 -31.72 1.75
N ASP A 225 2.96 -30.80 1.82
CA ASP A 225 4.28 -30.89 1.16
C ASP A 225 4.20 -31.11 -0.36
N GLU A 226 3.19 -30.53 -1.01
CA GLU A 226 2.92 -30.70 -2.44
C GLU A 226 2.44 -29.39 -3.09
N TYR A 227 2.48 -29.34 -4.42
CA TYR A 227 1.87 -28.27 -5.19
C TYR A 227 0.39 -28.56 -5.43
N ARG A 228 -0.47 -27.55 -5.23
CA ARG A 228 -1.90 -27.60 -5.54
C ARG A 228 -2.29 -26.44 -6.44
N PHE A 229 -3.44 -26.54 -7.09
CA PHE A 229 -4.02 -25.38 -7.79
C PHE A 229 -4.22 -24.20 -6.82
N MET A 230 -4.00 -23.00 -7.36
CA MET A 230 -4.28 -21.75 -6.66
C MET A 230 -5.74 -21.71 -6.20
N ARG A 231 -5.94 -21.29 -4.95
CA ARG A 231 -7.27 -21.04 -4.39
C ARG A 231 -7.49 -19.54 -4.28
N PRO A 232 -8.46 -18.99 -5.03
CA PRO A 232 -8.88 -17.60 -4.84
C PRO A 232 -9.31 -17.37 -3.39
N SER A 233 -8.98 -16.21 -2.83
CA SER A 233 -9.24 -15.86 -1.41
C SER A 233 -8.38 -16.57 -0.36
N GLU A 234 -7.46 -17.47 -0.76
CA GLU A 234 -6.44 -18.06 0.11
C GLU A 234 -5.01 -17.70 -0.32
N ASP A 235 -4.72 -17.76 -1.64
CA ASP A 235 -3.37 -17.52 -2.16
C ASP A 235 -3.25 -16.21 -2.95
N PHE A 236 -4.30 -15.84 -3.67
CA PHE A 236 -4.42 -14.55 -4.35
C PHE A 236 -5.76 -13.95 -3.93
N ILE A 237 -5.70 -12.83 -3.21
CA ILE A 237 -6.85 -12.28 -2.50
C ILE A 237 -7.07 -10.84 -2.92
N ASP A 238 -8.27 -10.54 -3.40
CA ASP A 238 -8.72 -9.16 -3.56
C ASP A 238 -8.94 -8.54 -2.18
N ILE A 239 -8.24 -7.44 -1.89
CA ILE A 239 -8.36 -6.74 -0.61
C ILE A 239 -9.81 -6.35 -0.30
N ARG A 240 -10.64 -6.08 -1.31
CA ARG A 240 -12.06 -5.68 -1.15
C ARG A 240 -12.90 -6.78 -0.51
N SER A 241 -12.50 -8.05 -0.64
CA SER A 241 -13.16 -9.18 0.04
C SER A 241 -12.83 -9.24 1.55
N ILE A 242 -11.80 -8.52 1.98
CA ILE A 242 -11.33 -8.47 3.36
C ILE A 242 -11.78 -7.17 4.03
N ASP A 243 -11.43 -6.04 3.42
CA ASP A 243 -11.70 -4.69 3.89
C ASP A 243 -11.71 -3.74 2.68
N PHE A 244 -12.81 -3.03 2.47
CA PHE A 244 -13.01 -2.16 1.30
C PHE A 244 -12.28 -0.81 1.41
N GLU A 245 -12.13 -0.29 2.63
CA GLU A 245 -11.52 1.00 2.89
C GLU A 245 -10.06 1.17 2.42
N PRO A 246 -9.12 0.22 2.61
CA PRO A 246 -7.76 0.38 2.11
C PRO A 246 -7.72 0.47 0.58
N TYR A 247 -8.66 -0.19 -0.12
CA TYR A 247 -8.79 -0.08 -1.56
C TYR A 247 -9.24 1.32 -1.97
N GLU A 248 -10.25 1.87 -1.30
CA GLU A 248 -10.73 3.24 -1.55
C GLU A 248 -9.66 4.29 -1.25
N GLU A 249 -8.93 4.13 -0.14
CA GLU A 249 -7.83 5.01 0.23
C GLU A 249 -6.72 5.00 -0.84
N LEU A 250 -6.36 3.83 -1.36
CA LEU A 250 -5.33 3.72 -2.40
C LEU A 250 -5.79 4.33 -3.73
N LYS A 251 -7.10 4.26 -4.05
CA LYS A 251 -7.67 4.95 -5.21
C LYS A 251 -7.63 6.47 -5.09
N ASP A 252 -7.73 7.02 -3.88
CA ASP A 252 -7.51 8.45 -3.65
C ASP A 252 -6.03 8.82 -3.86
N TYR A 253 -5.09 7.97 -3.42
CA TYR A 253 -3.65 8.21 -3.58
C TYR A 253 -3.16 8.13 -5.02
N TYR A 254 -3.74 7.26 -5.85
CA TYR A 254 -3.30 7.05 -7.22
C TYR A 254 -3.16 8.34 -8.06
N PRO A 255 -4.20 9.15 -8.29
CA PRO A 255 -4.09 10.37 -9.08
C PRO A 255 -3.16 11.42 -8.46
N MET A 256 -3.06 11.49 -7.13
CA MET A 256 -2.10 12.40 -6.46
C MET A 256 -0.66 12.00 -6.78
N ILE A 257 -0.32 10.73 -6.59
CA ILE A 257 1.03 10.22 -6.83
C ILE A 257 1.35 10.28 -8.33
N TYR A 258 0.41 9.87 -9.19
CA TYR A 258 0.59 9.92 -10.63
C TYR A 258 0.90 11.34 -11.13
N SER A 259 0.14 12.34 -10.67
CA SER A 259 0.36 13.73 -11.07
C SER A 259 1.71 14.28 -10.65
N VAL A 260 2.21 13.90 -9.47
CA VAL A 260 3.56 14.30 -9.04
C VAL A 260 4.63 13.59 -9.86
N VAL A 261 4.49 12.28 -10.06
CA VAL A 261 5.45 11.47 -10.82
C VAL A 261 5.52 11.89 -12.29
N SER A 262 4.38 12.26 -12.89
CA SER A 262 4.31 12.69 -14.29
C SER A 262 4.68 14.16 -14.51
N GLY A 263 4.97 14.92 -13.46
CA GLY A 263 5.26 16.36 -13.53
C GLY A 263 4.04 17.25 -13.81
N ASN A 264 2.82 16.73 -13.65
CA ASN A 264 1.58 17.51 -13.79
C ASN A 264 1.25 18.33 -12.52
N MET A 265 1.88 17.98 -11.39
CA MET A 265 1.78 18.68 -10.12
C MET A 265 3.15 18.67 -9.45
N GLU A 266 3.62 19.82 -8.98
CA GLU A 266 4.86 19.87 -8.19
C GLU A 266 4.62 19.26 -6.80
N LEU A 267 5.63 18.56 -6.24
CA LEU A 267 5.49 18.00 -4.89
C LEU A 267 5.27 19.09 -3.83
N SER A 268 5.86 20.27 -4.01
CA SER A 268 5.61 21.42 -3.15
C SER A 268 4.16 21.90 -3.22
N GLU A 269 3.53 21.85 -4.39
CA GLU A 269 2.12 22.19 -4.58
C GLU A 269 1.22 21.18 -3.87
N LEU A 270 1.52 19.87 -3.97
CA LEU A 270 0.80 18.83 -3.24
C LEU A 270 0.89 19.07 -1.73
N ILE A 271 2.10 19.31 -1.20
CA ILE A 271 2.32 19.59 0.22
C ILE A 271 1.53 20.85 0.61
N GLU A 272 1.66 21.94 -0.14
CA GLU A 272 0.96 23.18 0.19
C GLU A 272 -0.56 22.98 0.23
N LYS A 273 -1.14 22.36 -0.79
CA LYS A 273 -2.59 22.08 -0.85
C LYS A 273 -3.04 21.12 0.26
N ALA A 274 -2.26 20.09 0.56
CA ALA A 274 -2.54 19.12 1.61
C ALA A 274 -2.58 19.74 3.03
N TYR A 275 -1.77 20.78 3.27
CA TYR A 275 -1.64 21.43 4.56
C TYR A 275 -2.39 22.78 4.66
N ARG A 276 -2.85 23.36 3.54
CA ARG A 276 -3.64 24.60 3.50
C ARG A 276 -4.97 24.52 4.27
N LEU A 277 -5.56 23.33 4.40
CA LEU A 277 -6.78 23.11 5.19
C LEU A 277 -6.52 22.70 6.65
N GLY A 278 -5.26 22.67 7.10
CA GLY A 278 -4.90 22.21 8.45
C GLY A 278 -3.62 22.82 9.00
N ASN A 279 -3.79 23.80 9.88
CA ASN A 279 -2.84 24.33 10.87
C ASN A 279 -1.38 24.59 10.37
N PRO A 280 -0.97 25.87 10.18
CA PRO A 280 0.37 26.28 9.68
C PRO A 280 1.58 25.67 10.42
N ILE A 281 1.39 25.21 11.66
CA ILE A 281 2.44 24.60 12.50
C ILE A 281 2.95 23.27 11.91
N LEU A 282 2.08 22.51 11.23
CA LEU A 282 2.43 21.22 10.61
C LEU A 282 3.19 21.39 9.30
N GLN A 283 2.89 22.43 8.52
CA GLN A 283 3.65 22.78 7.32
C GLN A 283 5.13 23.02 7.68
N ASN A 284 5.38 23.75 8.78
CA ASN A 284 6.73 23.95 9.30
C ASN A 284 7.38 22.66 9.79
N THR A 285 6.61 21.72 10.36
CA THR A 285 7.15 20.44 10.87
C THR A 285 7.59 19.53 9.73
N VAL A 286 6.77 19.38 8.67
CA VAL A 286 7.14 18.64 7.44
C VAL A 286 8.38 19.24 6.80
N MET A 287 8.43 20.57 6.70
CA MET A 287 9.57 21.31 6.16
C MET A 287 10.83 21.08 7.01
N LEU A 288 10.72 21.13 8.34
CA LEU A 288 11.82 20.88 9.27
C LEU A 288 12.33 19.44 9.24
N THR A 289 11.44 18.44 9.14
CA THR A 289 11.83 17.02 9.05
C THR A 289 12.57 16.75 7.76
N ALA A 290 12.05 17.23 6.62
CA ALA A 290 12.71 17.05 5.34
C ALA A 290 14.05 17.81 5.23
N LEU A 291 14.17 18.99 5.86
CA LEU A 291 15.44 19.71 5.97
C LEU A 291 16.46 19.00 6.87
N ARG A 292 16.01 18.36 7.96
CA ARG A 292 16.88 17.59 8.87
C ARG A 292 17.47 16.36 8.18
N ASP A 293 16.65 15.61 7.45
CA ASP A 293 17.11 14.43 6.71
C ASP A 293 18.16 14.79 5.65
N SER A 294 18.01 15.93 4.96
CA SER A 294 19.02 16.42 4.01
C SER A 294 20.36 16.80 4.66
N ASN A 295 20.33 17.42 5.84
CA ASN A 295 21.55 17.78 6.58
C ASN A 295 22.28 16.57 7.16
N ALA A 296 21.56 15.50 7.54
CA ALA A 296 22.17 14.26 8.02
C ALA A 296 23.00 13.56 6.91
N THR A 297 22.57 13.64 5.65
CA THR A 297 23.34 13.13 4.51
C THR A 297 24.59 13.97 4.18
N ALA A 298 24.59 15.27 4.46
CA ALA A 298 25.75 16.13 4.22
C ALA A 298 26.89 15.88 5.23
N ILE A 299 26.56 15.52 6.48
CA ILE A 299 27.55 15.34 7.57
C ILE A 299 28.28 13.98 7.46
N ILE A 300 27.77 13.03 6.67
CA ILE A 300 28.39 11.70 6.47
C ILE A 300 29.41 11.71 5.30
N GLN A 301 29.60 12.83 4.61
CA GLN A 301 30.57 12.98 3.50
C GLN A 301 31.78 13.87 3.79
N ASP A 302 32.08 14.17 5.06
CA ASP A 302 33.33 14.83 5.47
C ASP A 302 34.22 13.91 6.33
#